data_AF-A0A8H9GKU0-F1
#
_entry.id   AF-A0A8H9GKU0-F1
#
_cell.length_a   1.000
_cell.length_b   1.000
_cell.length_c   1.000
_cell.angle_alpha   90.00
_cell.angle_beta   90.00
_cell.angle_gamma   90.00
#
_symmetry.space_group_name_H-M   'P 1'
#
loop_
_entity.id
_entity.type
_entity.pdbx_description
1 polymer ?
#
loop_
_entity_poly.entity_id
_entity_poly.type
_entity_poly.pdbx_seq_one_letter_code
_entity_poly.pdbx_strand_id
1 'polypeptide(L)'
;MDTLSLPLAVTLAVLALYWLGRVTRAARMRLAPRVTYWAAPGLGALLLAPMLDVPALFGVGAGLMLLAEYWPQAFVPTRTRPSPGWPFVVTLLGTGLGVNVLRGSTDPWITAVSAALLLAGLAGLLAAAAFRPWPVTQALTFASRWKTATTPDWPELSVTLSERGAHLRNVSGRALRMAGWSPAGLNAWYPVRTPAGEAVQELAAGQEVLLPVHGHDHGVRVWYAPARGEATHLFRADWTPTAHAEDRVLN
;
A
#
# COMPACT_ATOMS: atom_id res chain seq x y z
N MET A 1 33.99 16.35 -34.26
CA MET A 1 32.96 16.42 -33.20
C MET A 1 33.67 16.92 -31.97
N ASP A 2 33.34 18.12 -31.53
CA ASP A 2 33.84 18.58 -30.24
C ASP A 2 33.31 17.62 -29.18
N THR A 3 34.24 17.00 -28.47
CA THR A 3 33.93 16.05 -27.41
C THR A 3 33.06 16.77 -26.39
N LEU A 4 31.93 16.16 -26.02
CA LEU A 4 31.10 16.68 -24.94
C LEU A 4 32.02 16.97 -23.75
N SER A 5 32.09 18.23 -23.33
CA SER A 5 33.09 18.61 -22.34
C SER A 5 32.86 17.79 -21.07
N LEU A 6 33.95 17.25 -20.50
CA LEU A 6 33.89 16.45 -19.28
C LEU A 6 33.08 17.16 -18.17
N PRO A 7 33.23 18.48 -17.93
CA PRO A 7 32.42 19.19 -16.93
C PRO A 7 30.92 19.12 -17.22
N LEU A 8 30.50 19.26 -18.49
CA LEU A 8 29.11 19.17 -18.86
C LEU A 8 28.56 17.75 -18.70
N ALA A 9 29.34 16.73 -19.11
CA ALA A 9 28.99 15.32 -18.92
C ALA A 9 28.69 15.02 -17.44
N VAL A 10 29.60 15.45 -16.56
CA VAL A 10 29.47 15.27 -15.11
C VAL A 10 28.26 16.03 -14.58
N THR A 11 28.03 17.26 -15.04
CA THR A 11 26.88 18.07 -14.61
C THR A 11 25.55 17.40 -14.97
N LEU A 12 25.41 16.93 -16.21
CA LEU A 12 24.22 16.21 -16.66
C LEU A 12 24.02 14.91 -15.88
N ALA A 13 25.08 14.16 -15.61
CA ALA A 13 25.02 12.94 -14.81
C ALA A 13 24.56 13.23 -13.36
N VAL A 14 25.08 14.28 -12.73
CA VAL A 14 24.66 14.69 -11.38
C VAL A 14 23.19 15.10 -11.36
N LEU A 15 22.73 15.89 -12.33
CA LEU A 15 21.32 16.29 -12.45
C LEU A 15 20.40 15.08 -12.66
N ALA A 16 20.80 14.13 -13.50
CA ALA A 16 20.07 12.90 -13.73
C ALA A 16 19.95 12.05 -12.45
N LEU A 17 21.07 11.84 -11.75
CA LEU A 17 21.11 11.07 -10.49
C LEU A 17 20.28 11.74 -9.39
N TYR A 18 20.40 13.06 -9.24
CA TYR A 18 19.59 13.84 -8.33
C TYR A 18 18.10 13.63 -8.60
N TRP A 19 17.69 13.76 -9.86
CA TRP A 19 16.30 13.61 -10.27
C TRP A 19 15.76 12.19 -10.03
N LEU A 20 16.53 11.15 -10.36
CA LEU A 20 16.18 9.76 -10.07
C LEU A 20 16.03 9.49 -8.56
N GLY A 21 16.93 10.05 -7.75
CA GLY A 21 16.85 9.99 -6.30
C GLY A 21 15.59 10.66 -5.75
N ARG A 22 15.23 11.82 -6.31
CA ARG A 22 14.00 12.55 -5.97
C ARG A 22 12.74 11.75 -6.29
N VAL A 23 12.64 11.17 -7.50
CA VAL A 23 11.52 10.30 -7.90
C VAL A 23 11.40 9.09 -6.97
N THR A 24 12.52 8.46 -6.63
CA THR A 24 12.55 7.30 -5.72
C THR A 24 12.05 7.67 -4.32
N ARG A 25 12.52 8.81 -3.77
CA ARG A 25 12.06 9.31 -2.46
C ARG A 25 10.56 9.66 -2.50
N ALA A 26 10.09 10.30 -3.56
CA ALA A 26 8.67 10.63 -3.75
C ALA A 26 7.79 9.37 -3.82
N ALA A 27 8.23 8.33 -4.53
CA ALA A 27 7.51 7.05 -4.61
C ALA A 27 7.41 6.35 -3.25
N ARG A 28 8.46 6.42 -2.41
CA ARG A 28 8.41 5.93 -1.01
C ARG A 28 7.39 6.69 -0.17
N MET A 29 7.20 7.98 -0.45
CA MET A 29 6.18 8.84 0.15
C MET A 29 4.80 8.73 -0.53
N ARG A 30 4.63 7.76 -1.44
CA ARG A 30 3.37 7.50 -2.17
C ARG A 30 2.91 8.65 -3.07
N LEU A 31 3.87 9.36 -3.64
CA LEU A 31 3.63 10.38 -4.64
C LEU A 31 4.00 9.84 -6.02
N ALA A 32 3.11 10.01 -6.99
CA ALA A 32 3.35 9.68 -8.39
C ALA A 32 3.97 10.89 -9.12
N PRO A 33 5.04 10.69 -9.90
CA PRO A 33 5.56 11.73 -10.79
C PRO A 33 4.53 12.08 -11.87
N ARG A 34 4.28 13.39 -12.07
CA ARG A 34 3.49 13.93 -13.18
C ARG A 34 4.36 14.85 -14.02
N VAL A 35 4.36 16.15 -13.69
CA VAL A 35 5.14 17.15 -14.43
C VAL A 35 6.64 16.92 -14.26
N THR A 36 7.07 16.22 -13.22
CA THR A 36 8.46 15.80 -13.04
C THR A 36 9.04 14.98 -14.20
N TYR A 37 8.22 14.30 -15.02
CA TYR A 37 8.73 13.57 -16.20
C TYR A 37 9.29 14.49 -17.29
N TRP A 38 8.98 15.79 -17.27
CA TRP A 38 9.58 16.76 -18.21
C TRP A 38 11.09 16.95 -18.01
N ALA A 39 11.68 16.48 -16.90
CA ALA A 39 13.12 16.47 -16.71
C ALA A 39 13.85 15.59 -17.75
N ALA A 40 13.24 14.50 -18.23
CA ALA A 40 13.86 13.62 -19.22
C ALA A 40 14.08 14.32 -20.58
N PRO A 41 13.05 14.93 -21.22
CA PRO A 41 13.28 15.77 -22.40
C PRO A 41 14.10 17.03 -22.09
N GLY A 42 14.03 17.57 -20.87
CA GLY A 42 14.88 18.68 -20.43
C GLY A 42 16.37 18.35 -20.47
N LEU A 43 16.78 17.22 -19.88
CA LEU A 43 18.15 16.70 -19.92
C LEU A 43 18.58 16.34 -21.36
N GLY A 44 17.66 15.79 -22.16
CA GLY A 44 17.91 15.55 -23.59
C GLY A 44 18.20 16.85 -24.35
N ALA A 45 17.44 17.92 -24.12
CA ALA A 45 17.68 19.22 -24.74
C ALA A 45 19.00 19.87 -24.27
N LEU A 46 19.34 19.75 -22.98
CA LEU A 46 20.62 20.21 -22.44
C LEU A 46 21.81 19.45 -23.06
N LEU A 47 21.65 18.16 -23.35
CA LEU A 47 22.65 17.34 -24.05
C LEU A 47 22.79 17.73 -25.52
N LEU A 48 21.68 18.02 -26.20
CA LEU A 48 21.67 18.42 -27.62
C LEU A 48 22.23 19.83 -27.87
N ALA A 49 22.05 20.76 -26.92
CA ALA A 49 22.48 22.14 -27.06
C ALA A 49 23.95 22.30 -27.53
N PRO A 50 24.96 21.66 -26.88
CA PRO A 50 26.35 21.71 -27.35
C PRO A 50 26.62 20.80 -28.57
N MET A 51 25.83 19.75 -28.79
CA MET A 51 26.09 18.81 -29.89
C MET A 51 25.64 19.36 -31.25
N LEU A 52 24.64 20.24 -31.23
CA LEU A 52 24.06 20.87 -32.41
C LEU A 52 24.46 22.35 -32.56
N ASP A 53 25.23 22.89 -31.62
CA ASP A 53 25.53 24.33 -31.52
C ASP A 53 24.28 25.21 -31.55
N VAL A 54 23.23 24.81 -30.81
CA VAL A 54 21.96 25.55 -30.72
C VAL A 54 21.74 26.03 -29.27
N PRO A 55 22.15 27.26 -28.92
CA PRO A 55 22.02 27.79 -27.55
C PRO A 55 20.58 27.83 -27.03
N ALA A 56 19.59 27.98 -27.91
CA ALA A 56 18.17 27.98 -27.53
C ALA A 56 17.74 26.68 -26.85
N LEU A 57 18.33 25.53 -27.24
CA LEU A 57 18.04 24.24 -26.60
C LEU A 57 18.49 24.19 -25.15
N PHE A 58 19.54 24.93 -24.79
CA PHE A 58 19.96 25.05 -23.40
C PHE A 58 18.87 25.73 -22.55
N GLY A 59 18.34 26.85 -23.04
CA GLY A 59 17.26 27.58 -22.36
C GLY A 59 15.98 26.74 -22.21
N VAL A 60 15.59 26.02 -23.28
CA VAL A 60 14.45 25.09 -23.24
C VAL A 60 14.71 23.96 -22.24
N GLY A 61 15.89 23.34 -22.28
CA GLY A 61 16.25 22.25 -21.38
C GLY A 61 16.25 22.68 -19.91
N ALA A 62 16.86 23.82 -19.60
CA ALA A 62 16.85 24.41 -18.26
C ALA A 62 15.42 24.76 -17.81
N GLY A 63 14.60 25.35 -18.68
CA GLY A 63 13.20 25.65 -18.41
C GLY A 63 12.38 24.40 -18.06
N LEU A 64 12.56 23.32 -18.82
CA LEU A 64 11.89 22.03 -18.53
C LEU A 64 12.36 21.41 -17.22
N MET A 65 13.65 21.54 -16.88
CA MET A 65 14.17 21.10 -15.58
C MET A 65 13.56 21.91 -14.43
N LEU A 66 13.42 23.23 -14.59
CA LEU A 66 12.76 24.09 -13.60
C LEU A 66 11.27 23.76 -13.46
N LEU A 67 10.57 23.49 -14.55
CA LEU A 67 9.17 23.02 -14.51
C LEU A 67 9.06 21.69 -13.78
N ALA A 68 9.95 20.73 -14.08
CA ALA A 68 9.98 19.46 -13.38
C ALA A 68 10.30 19.59 -11.88
N GLU A 69 11.04 20.64 -11.51
CA GLU A 69 11.43 20.92 -10.13
C GLU A 69 10.34 21.63 -9.33
N TYR A 70 9.85 22.76 -9.85
CA TYR A 70 9.07 23.73 -9.09
C TYR A 70 7.58 23.79 -9.45
N TRP A 71 7.10 22.98 -10.39
CA TRP A 71 5.67 22.98 -10.71
C TRP A 71 4.82 22.48 -9.53
N PRO A 72 3.70 23.15 -9.17
CA PRO A 72 2.86 22.76 -8.02
C PRO A 72 2.33 21.32 -8.07
N GLN A 73 2.26 20.73 -9.27
CA GLN A 73 1.82 19.35 -9.51
C GLN A 73 2.95 18.46 -10.06
N ALA A 74 4.20 18.77 -9.73
CA ALA A 74 5.36 17.93 -10.05
C ALA A 74 5.13 16.47 -9.62
N PHE A 75 4.59 16.31 -8.41
CA PHE A 75 4.19 15.05 -7.82
C PHE A 75 2.76 15.11 -7.27
N VAL A 76 2.00 14.02 -7.41
CA VAL A 76 0.61 13.94 -6.91
C VAL A 76 0.45 12.69 -6.04
N PRO A 77 -0.27 12.77 -4.89
CA PRO A 77 -0.55 11.59 -4.09
C PRO A 77 -1.25 10.49 -4.88
N THR A 78 -0.78 9.25 -4.74
CA THR A 78 -1.42 8.08 -5.33
C THR A 78 -1.63 6.97 -4.31
N ARG A 79 -2.72 6.22 -4.47
CA ARG A 79 -3.03 5.03 -3.66
C ARG A 79 -2.60 3.73 -4.35
N THR A 80 -2.45 3.76 -5.67
CA THR A 80 -2.13 2.61 -6.50
C THR A 80 -0.66 2.60 -6.86
N ARG A 81 -0.08 1.40 -6.92
CA ARG A 81 1.29 1.20 -7.37
C ARG A 81 1.38 1.58 -8.87
N PRO A 82 2.38 2.37 -9.28
CA PRO A 82 2.64 2.62 -10.70
C PRO A 82 2.89 1.30 -11.44
N SER A 83 2.29 1.12 -12.62
CA SER A 83 2.53 -0.05 -13.46
C SER A 83 3.97 -0.03 -13.99
N PRO A 84 4.75 -1.12 -13.84
CA PRO A 84 6.10 -1.19 -14.38
C PRO A 84 6.13 -1.47 -15.89
N GLY A 85 5.01 -1.84 -16.51
CA GLY A 85 4.98 -2.30 -17.92
C GLY A 85 5.46 -1.23 -18.91
N TRP A 86 4.89 -0.03 -18.87
CA TRP A 86 5.31 1.07 -19.75
C TRP A 86 6.76 1.52 -19.49
N PRO A 87 7.19 1.77 -18.24
CA PRO A 87 8.60 2.06 -17.94
C PRO A 87 9.59 1.00 -18.44
N PHE A 88 9.21 -0.28 -18.40
CA PHE A 88 10.02 -1.36 -18.94
C PHE A 88 10.14 -1.27 -20.46
N VAL A 89 9.03 -1.09 -21.18
CA VAL A 89 9.04 -0.90 -22.64
C VAL A 89 9.89 0.32 -23.04
N VAL A 90 9.75 1.43 -22.33
CA VAL A 90 10.53 2.65 -22.57
C VAL A 90 12.03 2.41 -22.33
N THR A 91 12.39 1.67 -21.28
CA THR A 91 13.78 1.27 -21.02
C THR A 91 14.33 0.40 -22.14
N LEU A 92 13.55 -0.56 -22.64
CA LEU A 92 13.96 -1.43 -23.75
C LEU A 92 14.19 -0.63 -25.04
N LEU A 93 13.29 0.31 -25.37
CA LEU A 93 13.45 1.18 -26.53
C LEU A 93 14.69 2.08 -26.41
N GLY A 94 14.90 2.70 -25.25
CA GLY A 94 16.09 3.48 -24.96
C GLY A 94 17.37 2.66 -25.08
N THR A 95 17.37 1.44 -24.54
CA THR A 95 18.52 0.51 -24.66
C THR A 95 18.78 0.13 -26.12
N GLY A 96 17.73 -0.20 -26.87
CA GLY A 96 17.84 -0.55 -28.29
C GLY A 96 18.43 0.58 -29.14
N LEU A 97 18.03 1.83 -28.88
CA LEU A 97 18.65 3.00 -29.53
C LEU A 97 20.09 3.20 -29.07
N GLY A 98 20.37 3.03 -27.76
CA GLY A 98 21.71 3.16 -27.19
C GLY A 98 22.73 2.17 -27.77
N VAL A 99 22.30 0.98 -28.21
CA VAL A 99 23.17 0.05 -28.93
C VAL A 99 23.74 0.66 -30.22
N ASN A 100 22.98 1.50 -30.93
CA ASN A 100 23.49 2.20 -32.12
C ASN A 100 24.57 3.21 -31.77
N VAL A 101 24.41 3.93 -30.64
CA VAL A 101 25.43 4.85 -30.12
C VAL A 101 26.72 4.09 -29.76
N LEU A 102 26.59 2.94 -29.08
CA LEU A 102 27.73 2.08 -28.74
C LEU A 102 28.42 1.48 -29.96
N ARG A 103 27.69 1.27 -31.06
CA ARG A 103 28.24 0.82 -32.36
C ARG A 103 28.88 1.94 -33.17
N GLY A 104 28.97 3.15 -32.62
CA GLY A 104 29.64 4.29 -33.26
C GLY A 104 28.73 5.20 -34.08
N SER A 105 27.40 5.14 -33.91
CA SER A 105 26.52 6.17 -34.46
C SER A 105 26.89 7.54 -33.89
N THR A 106 27.06 8.52 -34.77
CA THR A 106 27.39 9.91 -34.42
C THR A 106 26.17 10.82 -34.40
N ASP A 107 24.96 10.29 -34.60
CA ASP A 107 23.74 11.09 -34.61
C ASP A 107 23.40 11.61 -33.19
N PRO A 108 23.48 12.93 -32.96
CA PRO A 108 23.20 13.52 -31.65
C PRO A 108 21.74 13.34 -31.23
N TRP A 109 20.79 13.30 -32.18
CA TRP A 109 19.37 13.07 -31.88
C TRP A 109 19.14 11.67 -31.33
N ILE A 110 19.73 10.65 -31.96
CA ILE A 110 19.63 9.27 -31.48
C ILE A 110 20.21 9.16 -30.06
N THR A 111 21.34 9.81 -29.81
CA THR A 111 21.98 9.82 -28.48
C THR A 111 21.09 10.47 -27.42
N ALA A 112 20.53 11.64 -27.70
CA ALA A 112 19.68 12.35 -26.76
C ALA A 112 18.34 11.67 -26.52
N VAL A 113 17.70 11.13 -27.56
CA VAL A 113 16.45 10.36 -27.43
C VAL A 113 16.70 9.08 -26.63
N SER A 114 17.79 8.37 -26.92
CA SER A 114 18.21 7.19 -26.14
C SER A 114 18.38 7.53 -24.66
N ALA A 115 19.11 8.60 -24.34
CA ALA A 115 19.34 9.02 -22.96
C ALA A 115 18.03 9.43 -22.25
N ALA A 116 17.17 10.21 -22.91
CA ALA A 116 15.89 10.63 -22.35
C ALA A 116 14.95 9.45 -22.08
N LEU A 117 14.87 8.49 -23.01
CA LEU A 117 14.07 7.26 -22.82
C LEU A 117 14.62 6.42 -21.67
N LEU A 118 15.93 6.19 -21.61
CA LEU A 118 16.55 5.45 -20.51
C LEU A 118 16.26 6.10 -19.16
N LEU A 119 16.39 7.43 -19.06
CA LEU A 119 16.09 8.18 -17.83
C LEU A 119 14.62 8.07 -17.43
N ALA A 120 13.69 8.29 -18.38
CA ALA A 120 12.26 8.19 -18.11
C ALA A 120 11.84 6.77 -17.71
N GLY A 121 12.36 5.75 -18.40
CA GLY A 121 12.12 4.34 -18.12
C GLY A 121 12.66 3.93 -16.75
N LEU A 122 13.91 4.27 -16.44
CA LEU A 122 14.52 4.00 -15.14
C LEU A 122 13.78 4.72 -14.01
N ALA A 123 13.39 5.97 -14.18
CA ALA A 123 12.60 6.71 -13.19
C ALA A 123 11.26 6.01 -12.90
N GLY A 124 10.56 5.55 -13.95
CA GLY A 124 9.31 4.81 -13.79
C GLY A 124 9.50 3.45 -13.11
N LEU A 125 10.55 2.71 -13.46
CA LEU A 125 10.88 1.43 -12.82
C LEU A 125 11.27 1.61 -11.35
N LEU A 126 12.10 2.61 -11.03
CA LEU A 126 12.47 2.96 -9.66
C LEU A 126 11.25 3.42 -8.85
N ALA A 127 10.36 4.22 -9.45
CA ALA A 127 9.11 4.61 -8.80
C ALA A 127 8.25 3.37 -8.49
N ALA A 128 8.08 2.46 -9.45
CA ALA A 128 7.32 1.23 -9.25
C ALA A 128 7.97 0.29 -8.21
N ALA A 129 9.30 0.20 -8.18
CA ALA A 129 10.04 -0.65 -7.23
C ALA A 129 10.05 -0.08 -5.81
N ALA A 130 10.19 1.24 -5.67
CA ALA A 130 10.27 1.92 -4.38
C ALA A 130 8.89 2.23 -3.75
N PHE A 131 7.80 2.11 -4.52
CA PHE A 131 6.45 2.34 -4.04
C PHE A 131 6.07 1.35 -2.94
N ARG A 132 5.65 1.88 -1.78
CA ARG A 132 5.14 1.08 -0.66
C ARG A 132 3.61 1.15 -0.64
N PRO A 133 2.90 0.06 -0.99
CA PRO A 133 1.44 0.07 -0.96
C PRO A 133 0.93 0.36 0.45
N TRP A 134 -0.30 0.87 0.53
CA TRP A 134 -0.99 0.90 1.81
C TRP A 134 -1.16 -0.56 2.29
N PRO A 135 -0.92 -0.85 3.57
CA PRO A 135 -1.31 -2.14 4.11
C PRO A 135 -2.81 -2.30 3.87
N VAL A 136 -3.18 -3.29 3.06
CA VAL A 136 -4.59 -3.63 2.83
C VAL A 136 -5.06 -4.24 4.14
N THR A 137 -5.95 -3.55 4.86
CA THR A 137 -6.70 -4.16 5.96
C THR A 137 -7.57 -5.26 5.35
N GLN A 138 -7.03 -6.48 5.29
CA GLN A 138 -7.80 -7.64 4.81
C GLN A 138 -9.06 -7.76 5.65
N ALA A 139 -10.23 -7.77 5.00
CA ALA A 139 -11.48 -8.11 5.66
C ALA A 139 -11.30 -9.47 6.33
N LEU A 140 -11.65 -9.57 7.61
CA LEU A 140 -11.67 -10.85 8.28
C LEU A 140 -12.82 -11.67 7.70
N THR A 141 -12.54 -12.92 7.35
CA THR A 141 -13.53 -13.81 6.73
C THR A 141 -13.62 -15.11 7.53
N PHE A 142 -14.45 -16.04 7.07
CA PHE A 142 -14.52 -17.39 7.59
C PHE A 142 -13.15 -18.07 7.71
N ALA A 143 -12.21 -17.78 6.79
CA ALA A 143 -10.86 -18.34 6.82
C ALA A 143 -10.08 -17.97 8.10
N SER A 144 -10.44 -16.89 8.79
CA SER A 144 -9.85 -16.50 10.08
C SER A 144 -10.02 -17.56 11.16
N ARG A 145 -11.01 -18.45 11.03
CA ARG A 145 -11.21 -19.59 11.94
C ARG A 145 -10.03 -20.56 11.98
N TRP A 146 -9.34 -20.72 10.85
CA TRP A 146 -8.26 -21.69 10.67
C TRP A 146 -6.87 -21.08 10.87
N LYS A 147 -6.79 -19.77 11.13
CA LYS A 147 -5.53 -19.10 11.45
C LYS A 147 -5.14 -19.39 12.90
N THR A 148 -3.84 -19.43 13.18
CA THR A 148 -3.33 -19.47 14.54
C THR A 148 -3.80 -18.23 15.29
N ALA A 149 -4.68 -18.42 16.27
CA ALA A 149 -5.20 -17.32 17.06
C ALA A 149 -4.20 -16.94 18.15
N THR A 150 -3.99 -15.63 18.33
CA THR A 150 -3.19 -15.10 19.44
C THR A 150 -4.13 -14.60 20.54
N THR A 151 -3.78 -14.89 21.79
CA THR A 151 -4.46 -14.31 22.95
C THR A 151 -3.82 -12.96 23.25
N PRO A 152 -4.57 -11.85 23.30
CA PRO A 152 -4.01 -10.56 23.68
C PRO A 152 -3.61 -10.54 25.16
N ASP A 153 -2.62 -9.70 25.50
CA ASP A 153 -2.15 -9.54 26.88
C ASP A 153 -3.23 -8.98 27.82
N TRP A 154 -4.16 -8.20 27.27
CA TRP A 154 -5.27 -7.58 27.99
C TRP A 154 -6.61 -7.95 27.35
N PRO A 155 -7.69 -8.09 28.14
CA PRO A 155 -9.01 -8.37 27.61
C PRO A 155 -9.51 -7.23 26.73
N GLU A 156 -9.84 -7.52 25.47
CA GLU A 156 -10.37 -6.53 24.52
C GLU A 156 -11.89 -6.64 24.35
N LEU A 157 -12.46 -7.79 24.69
CA LEU A 157 -13.88 -8.09 24.64
C LEU A 157 -14.35 -8.55 26.02
N SER A 158 -15.57 -8.16 26.39
CA SER A 158 -16.29 -8.70 27.54
C SER A 158 -17.61 -9.29 27.09
N VAL A 159 -18.09 -10.31 27.80
CA VAL A 159 -19.41 -10.90 27.58
C VAL A 159 -20.26 -10.79 28.84
N THR A 160 -21.53 -10.42 28.66
CA THR A 160 -22.55 -10.47 29.72
C THR A 160 -23.74 -11.26 29.20
N LEU A 161 -24.37 -12.06 30.08
CA LEU A 161 -25.51 -12.91 29.70
C LEU A 161 -26.82 -12.21 30.03
N SER A 162 -27.82 -12.41 29.18
CA SER A 162 -29.19 -11.95 29.37
C SER A 162 -30.19 -12.99 28.86
N GLU A 163 -31.48 -12.78 29.13
CA GLU A 163 -32.56 -13.61 28.59
C GLU A 163 -32.60 -13.66 27.05
N ARG A 164 -32.08 -12.63 26.37
CA ARG A 164 -32.05 -12.53 24.91
C ARG A 164 -30.81 -13.17 24.27
N GLY A 165 -29.83 -13.57 25.07
CA GLY A 165 -28.54 -14.08 24.61
C GLY A 165 -27.34 -13.40 25.27
N ALA A 166 -26.18 -13.50 24.62
CA ALA A 166 -24.90 -13.03 25.13
C ALA A 166 -24.56 -11.67 24.51
N HIS A 167 -24.43 -10.65 25.34
CA HIS A 167 -24.00 -9.32 24.94
C HIS A 167 -22.48 -9.28 24.90
N LEU A 168 -21.94 -9.06 23.71
CA LEU A 168 -20.52 -8.91 23.47
C LEU A 168 -20.19 -7.42 23.38
N ARG A 169 -19.33 -6.93 24.26
CA ARG A 169 -18.91 -5.53 24.31
C ARG A 169 -17.43 -5.38 24.04
N ASN A 170 -17.08 -4.40 23.21
CA ASN A 170 -15.69 -3.98 23.04
C ASN A 170 -15.26 -3.11 24.22
N VAL A 171 -14.40 -3.66 25.07
CA VAL A 171 -13.83 -2.96 26.24
C VAL A 171 -12.44 -2.40 25.95
N SER A 172 -11.91 -2.62 24.75
CA SER A 172 -10.66 -2.02 24.32
C SER A 172 -10.86 -0.52 23.99
N GLY A 173 -9.78 0.26 24.10
CA GLY A 173 -9.76 1.67 23.68
C GLY A 173 -9.70 1.88 22.16
N ARG A 174 -9.94 0.84 21.35
CA ARG A 174 -9.81 0.87 19.89
C ARG A 174 -10.93 0.08 19.21
N ALA A 175 -11.14 0.33 17.92
CA ALA A 175 -12.09 -0.46 17.13
C ALA A 175 -11.55 -1.87 16.85
N LEU A 176 -12.45 -2.85 16.88
CA LEU A 176 -12.17 -4.25 16.62
C LEU A 176 -12.92 -4.71 15.37
N ARG A 177 -12.20 -5.31 14.43
CA ARG A 177 -12.80 -5.91 13.24
C ARG A 177 -13.30 -7.29 13.61
N MET A 178 -14.55 -7.60 13.28
CA MET A 178 -15.21 -8.85 13.63
C MET A 178 -15.16 -9.79 12.43
N ALA A 179 -14.68 -11.02 12.63
CA ALA A 179 -14.72 -12.06 11.60
C ALA A 179 -16.05 -12.83 11.64
N GLY A 180 -16.46 -13.21 12.85
CA GLY A 180 -17.62 -14.05 13.12
C GLY A 180 -17.50 -14.73 14.47
N TRP A 181 -18.53 -15.52 14.81
CA TRP A 181 -18.62 -16.20 16.09
C TRP A 181 -19.28 -17.57 15.97
N SER A 182 -19.13 -18.40 17.00
CA SER A 182 -19.77 -19.71 17.15
C SER A 182 -20.14 -19.94 18.61
N PRO A 183 -21.31 -20.53 18.91
CA PRO A 183 -21.58 -21.12 20.23
C PRO A 183 -20.52 -22.18 20.58
N ALA A 184 -20.23 -22.33 21.87
CA ALA A 184 -19.39 -23.42 22.36
C ALA A 184 -20.13 -24.76 22.14
N GLY A 185 -19.39 -25.77 21.67
CA GLY A 185 -19.92 -27.10 21.37
C GLY A 185 -20.61 -27.25 20.01
N LEU A 186 -20.88 -26.16 19.29
CA LEU A 186 -21.36 -26.21 17.91
C LEU A 186 -20.26 -25.86 16.94
N ASN A 187 -20.22 -26.58 15.81
CA ASN A 187 -19.36 -26.25 14.69
C ASN A 187 -20.09 -25.31 13.71
N ALA A 188 -20.53 -24.16 14.20
CA ALA A 188 -21.23 -23.16 13.41
C ALA A 188 -20.33 -21.96 13.10
N TRP A 189 -20.76 -21.11 12.17
CA TRP A 189 -20.14 -19.82 11.95
C TRP A 189 -21.19 -18.79 11.60
N TYR A 190 -21.34 -17.82 12.48
CA TYR A 190 -22.31 -16.75 12.33
C TYR A 190 -21.58 -15.42 12.17
N PRO A 191 -22.00 -14.56 11.22
CA PRO A 191 -21.55 -13.18 11.22
C PRO A 191 -22.07 -12.49 12.48
N VAL A 192 -21.28 -11.57 13.02
CA VAL A 192 -21.76 -10.67 14.08
C VAL A 192 -22.78 -9.73 13.45
N ARG A 193 -23.94 -9.56 14.07
CA ARG A 193 -25.02 -8.73 13.55
C ARG A 193 -25.52 -7.73 14.60
N THR A 194 -26.02 -6.60 14.14
CA THR A 194 -26.77 -5.67 14.98
C THR A 194 -28.14 -6.27 15.35
N PRO A 195 -28.86 -5.70 16.32
CA PRO A 195 -30.26 -6.08 16.59
C PRO A 195 -31.18 -5.93 15.37
N ALA A 196 -30.85 -5.04 14.43
CA ALA A 196 -31.56 -4.88 13.16
C ALA A 196 -31.19 -5.94 12.10
N GLY A 197 -30.27 -6.86 12.42
CA GLY A 197 -29.82 -7.93 11.52
C GLY A 197 -28.70 -7.54 10.57
N GLU A 198 -28.18 -6.31 10.63
CA GLU A 198 -27.09 -5.86 9.76
C GLU A 198 -25.75 -6.46 10.20
N ALA A 199 -24.90 -6.87 9.25
CA ALA A 199 -23.60 -7.43 9.57
C ALA A 199 -22.64 -6.37 10.13
N VAL A 200 -22.06 -6.64 11.29
CA VAL A 200 -21.08 -5.77 11.95
C VAL A 200 -19.69 -6.24 11.56
N GLN A 201 -19.02 -5.49 10.70
CA GLN A 201 -17.62 -5.74 10.34
C GLN A 201 -16.63 -5.12 11.34
N GLU A 202 -17.05 -4.04 12.00
CA GLU A 202 -16.24 -3.31 12.97
C GLU A 202 -17.09 -2.96 14.18
N LEU A 203 -16.59 -3.30 15.37
CA LEU A 203 -17.17 -3.00 16.66
C LEU A 203 -16.36 -1.86 17.29
N ALA A 204 -16.95 -0.67 17.38
CA ALA A 204 -16.29 0.52 17.94
C ALA A 204 -15.98 0.33 19.43
N ALA A 205 -15.05 1.13 19.96
CA ALA A 205 -14.73 1.11 21.39
C ALA A 205 -15.98 1.42 22.23
N GLY A 206 -16.26 0.58 23.23
CA GLY A 206 -17.44 0.69 24.09
C GLY A 206 -18.74 0.15 23.47
N GLN A 207 -18.78 -0.16 22.18
CA GLN A 207 -19.98 -0.66 21.50
C GLN A 207 -20.27 -2.11 21.90
N GLU A 208 -21.57 -2.42 21.97
CA GLU A 208 -22.11 -3.73 22.33
C GLU A 208 -22.96 -4.30 21.19
N VAL A 209 -22.91 -5.62 21.04
CA VAL A 209 -23.69 -6.40 20.08
C VAL A 209 -24.25 -7.65 20.76
N LEU A 210 -25.48 -8.03 20.40
CA LEU A 210 -26.13 -9.21 20.92
C LEU A 210 -25.77 -10.43 20.04
N LEU A 211 -25.27 -11.48 20.67
CA LEU A 211 -25.10 -12.79 20.08
C LEU A 211 -26.30 -13.67 20.49
N PRO A 212 -27.13 -14.12 19.52
CA PRO A 212 -28.30 -14.95 19.80
C PRO A 212 -27.87 -16.37 20.17
N VAL A 213 -27.51 -16.56 21.45
CA VAL A 213 -27.25 -17.89 22.04
C VAL A 213 -28.53 -18.41 22.69
N HIS A 214 -28.67 -19.74 22.71
CA HIS A 214 -29.81 -20.43 23.31
C HIS A 214 -29.50 -20.84 24.76
N GLY A 215 -30.55 -21.15 25.53
CA GLY A 215 -30.44 -21.55 26.95
C GLY A 215 -29.65 -22.84 27.20
N HIS A 216 -29.32 -23.60 26.15
CA HIS A 216 -28.48 -24.81 26.22
C HIS A 216 -27.02 -24.56 25.81
N ASP A 217 -26.71 -23.41 25.24
CA ASP A 217 -25.33 -23.07 24.86
C ASP A 217 -24.51 -22.84 26.14
N HIS A 218 -23.28 -23.37 26.16
CA HIS A 218 -22.37 -23.30 27.31
C HIS A 218 -21.18 -22.36 27.06
N GLY A 219 -21.26 -21.50 26.04
CA GLY A 219 -20.19 -20.56 25.74
C GLY A 219 -20.27 -19.95 24.35
N VAL A 220 -19.34 -19.04 24.06
CA VAL A 220 -19.10 -18.46 22.74
C VAL A 220 -17.61 -18.42 22.40
N ARG A 221 -17.35 -18.44 21.09
CA ARG A 221 -16.06 -18.27 20.45
C ARG A 221 -16.19 -17.14 19.44
N VAL A 222 -15.39 -16.09 19.57
CA VAL A 222 -15.45 -14.93 18.67
C VAL A 222 -14.09 -14.68 18.07
N TRP A 223 -14.02 -14.64 16.74
CA TRP A 223 -12.80 -14.35 16.00
C TRP A 223 -12.82 -12.89 15.57
N TYR A 224 -11.75 -12.16 15.87
CA TYR A 224 -11.66 -10.73 15.62
C TYR A 224 -10.20 -10.31 15.41
N ALA A 225 -9.96 -9.05 15.04
CA ALA A 225 -8.62 -8.46 15.01
C ALA A 225 -8.69 -6.96 15.32
N PRO A 226 -7.63 -6.35 15.85
CA PRO A 226 -7.55 -4.89 15.94
C PRO A 226 -7.73 -4.24 14.56
N ALA A 227 -8.31 -3.03 14.51
CA ALA A 227 -8.44 -2.28 13.26
C ALA A 227 -7.09 -2.04 12.56
N ARG A 228 -6.00 -1.93 13.34
CA ARG A 228 -4.62 -1.75 12.86
C ARG A 228 -3.74 -2.94 13.26
N GLY A 229 -4.10 -4.14 12.85
CA GLY A 229 -3.30 -5.34 13.10
C GLY A 229 -3.73 -6.52 12.22
N GLU A 230 -2.80 -7.42 11.92
CA GLU A 230 -3.07 -8.63 11.12
C GLU A 230 -3.34 -9.87 11.99
N ALA A 231 -2.96 -9.81 13.27
CA ALA A 231 -3.16 -10.90 14.21
C ALA A 231 -4.66 -11.18 14.40
N THR A 232 -5.05 -12.43 14.16
CA THR A 232 -6.40 -12.90 14.45
C THR A 232 -6.45 -13.32 15.91
N HIS A 233 -7.34 -12.70 16.67
CA HIS A 233 -7.57 -13.00 18.07
C HIS A 233 -8.80 -13.90 18.20
N LEU A 234 -8.80 -14.74 19.23
CA LEU A 234 -9.92 -15.61 19.59
C LEU A 234 -10.35 -15.31 21.02
N PHE A 235 -11.51 -14.69 21.16
CA PHE A 235 -12.16 -14.54 22.44
C PHE A 235 -12.96 -15.80 22.77
N ARG A 236 -12.79 -16.30 24.00
CA ARG A 236 -13.43 -17.50 24.52
C ARG A 236 -14.11 -17.14 25.83
N ALA A 237 -15.42 -17.35 25.89
CA ALA A 237 -16.19 -17.27 27.12
C ALA A 237 -17.02 -18.54 27.25
N ASP A 238 -16.82 -19.29 28.32
CA ASP A 238 -17.61 -20.49 28.66
C ASP A 238 -18.41 -20.23 29.93
N TRP A 239 -19.60 -20.79 30.00
CA TRP A 239 -20.49 -20.70 31.15
C TRP A 239 -21.29 -21.99 31.32
N THR A 240 -21.87 -22.18 32.50
CA THR A 240 -22.79 -23.29 32.74
C THR A 240 -24.20 -22.88 32.33
N PRO A 241 -24.88 -23.62 31.44
CA PRO A 241 -26.26 -23.31 31.06
C PRO A 241 -27.18 -23.38 32.28
N THR A 242 -28.13 -22.47 32.40
CA THR A 242 -29.13 -22.47 33.49
C THR A 242 -29.95 -23.75 33.52
N ALA A 243 -30.21 -24.37 32.36
CA ALA A 243 -30.89 -25.65 32.25
C ALA A 243 -30.16 -26.82 32.95
N HIS A 244 -28.85 -26.70 33.21
CA HIS A 244 -28.04 -27.72 33.89
C HIS A 244 -27.55 -27.25 35.26
N ALA A 245 -28.10 -26.15 35.79
CA ALA A 245 -27.72 -25.64 37.10
C ALA A 245 -28.17 -26.57 38.24
N GLU A 246 -29.26 -27.33 38.05
CA GLU A 246 -29.83 -28.26 39.03
C GLU A 246 -29.12 -29.63 39.04
N ASP A 247 -28.50 -30.06 37.95
CA ASP A 247 -27.75 -31.33 37.83
C ASP A 247 -26.35 -31.27 38.49
N ARG A 248 -26.05 -30.17 39.17
CA ARG A 248 -24.73 -29.93 39.76
C ARG A 248 -24.59 -30.71 41.07
N VAL A 249 -24.20 -31.99 40.96
CA VAL A 249 -23.65 -32.73 42.11
C VAL A 249 -22.29 -32.12 42.42
N LEU A 250 -22.23 -31.33 43.50
CA LEU A 250 -20.96 -30.92 44.10
C LEU A 250 -20.30 -32.19 44.69
N ASN A 251 -19.23 -32.66 44.06
CA ASN A 251 -18.22 -33.49 44.73
C ASN A 251 -17.10 -32.60 45.24
#